data_AF-A0A090L3F0-F1
#
_entry.id   AF-A0A090L3F0-F1
#
_cell.length_a   1.000
_cell.length_b   1.000
_cell.length_c   1.000
_cell.angle_alpha   90.00
_cell.angle_beta   90.00
_cell.angle_gamma   90.00
#
_symmetry.space_group_name_H-M   'P 1'
#
loop_
_entity.id
_entity.type
_entity.pdbx_description
1 polymer ?
#
loop_
_entity_poly.entity_id
_entity_poly.type
_entity_poly.pdbx_seq_one_letter_code
_entity_poly.pdbx_strand_id
1 'polypeptide(L)'
;MCHITNKVSAAHLGVYGDYKCDTSKKLLENSVSSAAKIISSPDLILWTGDNIPHIDTYDFDYVIETINVTSSYIKKFFPQTKVIPLFGNHDYSPANMFPDKNNTIYSRTYNIWKDWIGNENEKTFLRGGYYKYMSDDNTTWLCLNTNLYYLFNDATMDNKTDPAGQFQFMRDELNKAKTLNKSIHIVGHIPPGSFERTPNFTWFHPQYNEEFLNIVIEFSDVIKWMVFGHHHTDTFRMVLNDKEEPVQMMFMAPSVTPWFSNLPGAGSNNPAFRIFDYDKNNWNINDILTYSVNLTELNKNSETPWLLEYTFVHDYNISSPITIRQINNLLKSIEKNPSIFYKYLQYNTVGWDVKMPTSMYRCGQVCAIKYADYPRYYKCLNGDESRCDY
;
A
#
# COMPACT_ATOMS: atom_id res chain seq x y z
N MET A 1 -19.52 4.14 3.66
CA MET A 1 -20.23 5.43 3.94
C MET A 1 -20.09 6.31 2.70
N CYS A 2 -21.03 7.21 2.38
CA CYS A 2 -21.04 7.93 1.10
C CYS A 2 -20.74 9.43 1.25
N HIS A 3 -19.86 9.97 0.41
CA HIS A 3 -19.24 11.31 0.57
C HIS A 3 -19.91 12.41 -0.23
N ILE A 4 -21.24 12.42 -0.26
CA ILE A 4 -22.01 13.25 -1.20
C ILE A 4 -22.42 14.57 -0.55
N THR A 5 -21.92 15.69 -1.08
CA THR A 5 -22.41 17.04 -0.79
C THR A 5 -23.69 17.32 -1.60
N ASN A 6 -24.84 16.86 -1.09
CA ASN A 6 -26.19 17.09 -1.62
C ASN A 6 -26.52 16.46 -3.00
N LYS A 7 -27.59 15.63 -3.03
CA LYS A 7 -28.34 15.12 -4.22
C LYS A 7 -27.89 13.81 -4.89
N VAL A 8 -27.66 12.75 -4.12
CA VAL A 8 -28.00 11.40 -4.62
C VAL A 8 -29.02 10.81 -3.65
N SER A 9 -30.22 10.54 -4.14
CA SER A 9 -31.21 9.85 -3.33
C SER A 9 -30.70 8.44 -3.02
N ALA A 10 -30.89 7.95 -1.79
CA ALA A 10 -30.47 6.60 -1.38
C ALA A 10 -31.02 5.49 -2.32
N ALA A 11 -32.07 5.77 -3.11
CA ALA A 11 -32.67 4.85 -4.06
C ALA A 11 -31.77 4.49 -5.26
N HIS A 12 -30.56 5.02 -5.39
CA HIS A 12 -29.65 4.73 -6.52
C HIS A 12 -28.30 4.12 -6.10
N LEU A 13 -28.09 3.88 -4.80
CA LEU A 13 -26.84 3.28 -4.32
C LEU A 13 -26.90 1.75 -4.44
N GLY A 14 -25.84 1.17 -5.01
CA GLY A 14 -25.69 -0.27 -5.09
C GLY A 14 -25.46 -0.93 -3.73
N VAL A 15 -25.89 -2.18 -3.59
CA VAL A 15 -25.81 -2.95 -2.32
C VAL A 15 -24.37 -3.25 -1.92
N TYR A 16 -23.44 -3.33 -2.88
CA TYR A 16 -22.02 -3.55 -2.63
C TYR A 16 -21.25 -2.23 -2.48
N GLY A 17 -21.74 -1.13 -3.07
CA GLY A 17 -21.17 0.19 -2.90
C GLY A 17 -21.42 1.09 -4.10
N ASP A 18 -20.74 2.22 -4.13
CA ASP A 18 -20.75 3.20 -5.22
C ASP A 18 -19.38 3.90 -5.22
N TYR A 19 -18.93 4.39 -6.38
CA TYR A 19 -17.64 5.07 -6.48
C TYR A 19 -17.57 6.37 -5.66
N LYS A 20 -18.69 6.91 -5.19
CA LYS A 20 -18.72 8.06 -4.26
C LYS A 20 -18.71 7.65 -2.79
N CYS A 21 -18.54 6.37 -2.50
CA CYS A 21 -18.64 5.81 -1.16
C CYS A 21 -17.43 4.94 -0.83
N ASP A 22 -17.11 4.87 0.45
CA ASP A 22 -16.26 3.81 0.97
C ASP A 22 -16.97 2.47 1.02
N THR A 23 -16.15 1.41 1.06
CA THR A 23 -16.54 0.00 1.17
C THR A 23 -17.72 -0.23 2.11
N SER A 24 -18.76 -0.88 1.60
CA SER A 24 -19.84 -1.40 2.43
C SER A 24 -19.40 -2.69 3.14
N LYS A 25 -20.02 -3.03 4.27
CA LYS A 25 -19.80 -4.32 4.95
C LYS A 25 -20.00 -5.52 4.01
N LYS A 26 -20.94 -5.43 3.06
CA LYS A 26 -21.20 -6.48 2.06
C LYS A 26 -20.06 -6.62 1.05
N LEU A 27 -19.47 -5.51 0.59
CA LEU A 27 -18.31 -5.57 -0.30
C LEU A 27 -17.06 -6.07 0.44
N LEU A 28 -16.87 -5.69 1.70
CA LEU A 28 -15.79 -6.24 2.53
C LEU A 28 -15.92 -7.76 2.71
N GLU A 29 -17.11 -8.26 3.06
CA GLU A 29 -17.33 -9.70 3.16
C GLU A 29 -17.16 -10.39 1.79
N ASN A 30 -17.67 -9.78 0.72
CA ASN A 30 -17.56 -10.32 -0.63
C ASN A 30 -16.11 -10.38 -1.12
N SER A 31 -15.27 -9.37 -0.83
CA SER A 31 -13.87 -9.37 -1.25
C SER A 31 -13.07 -10.45 -0.54
N VAL A 32 -13.15 -10.53 0.79
CA VAL A 32 -12.41 -11.52 1.58
C VAL A 32 -12.87 -12.94 1.25
N SER A 33 -14.18 -13.17 1.11
CA SER A 33 -14.71 -14.49 0.73
C SER A 33 -14.35 -14.88 -0.71
N SER A 34 -14.27 -13.93 -1.64
CA SER A 34 -13.85 -14.22 -3.02
C SER A 34 -12.36 -14.50 -3.11
N ALA A 35 -11.53 -13.77 -2.36
CA ALA A 35 -10.11 -14.09 -2.21
C ALA A 35 -9.90 -15.52 -1.69
N ALA A 36 -10.66 -15.95 -0.67
CA ALA A 36 -10.57 -17.30 -0.13
C ALA A 36 -11.02 -18.39 -1.11
N LYS A 37 -11.91 -18.07 -2.06
CA LYS A 37 -12.29 -19.00 -3.15
C LYS A 37 -11.20 -19.12 -4.22
N ILE A 38 -10.46 -18.05 -4.46
CA ILE A 38 -9.38 -17.99 -5.47
C ILE A 38 -8.09 -18.61 -4.92
N ILE A 39 -7.73 -18.29 -3.68
CA ILE A 39 -6.55 -18.82 -2.99
C ILE A 39 -6.95 -19.25 -1.57
N SER A 40 -7.27 -20.53 -1.38
CA SER A 40 -7.83 -21.03 -0.12
C SER A 40 -6.80 -21.22 1.01
N SER A 41 -5.51 -21.26 0.68
CA SER A 41 -4.43 -21.48 1.66
C SER A 41 -3.17 -20.70 1.27
N PRO A 42 -3.21 -19.36 1.29
CA PRO A 42 -2.00 -18.56 1.10
C PRO A 42 -1.06 -18.75 2.29
N ASP A 43 0.24 -18.64 2.05
CA ASP A 43 1.25 -18.76 3.11
C ASP A 43 1.15 -17.62 4.14
N LEU A 44 0.77 -16.43 3.66
CA LEU A 44 0.75 -15.19 4.41
C LEU A 44 -0.29 -14.24 3.81
N ILE A 45 -0.98 -13.46 4.65
CA ILE A 45 -1.81 -12.33 4.21
C ILE A 45 -1.17 -11.05 4.72
N LEU A 46 -0.87 -10.13 3.80
CA LEU A 46 -0.48 -8.76 4.13
C LEU A 46 -1.75 -7.90 4.15
N TRP A 47 -2.05 -7.26 5.27
CA TRP A 47 -3.19 -6.35 5.41
C TRP A 47 -2.66 -4.99 5.89
N THR A 48 -2.52 -4.06 4.96
CA THR A 48 -1.82 -2.79 5.18
C THR A 48 -2.65 -1.68 5.82
N GLY A 49 -3.87 -1.96 6.32
CA GLY A 49 -4.68 -1.02 7.10
C GLY A 49 -5.76 -0.26 6.32
N ASP A 50 -6.16 0.90 6.85
CA ASP A 50 -7.24 1.80 6.39
C ASP A 50 -8.62 1.15 6.36
N ASN A 51 -9.17 0.93 7.55
CA ASN A 51 -10.47 0.30 7.75
C ASN A 51 -11.61 1.30 7.83
N ILE A 52 -11.28 2.52 8.24
CA ILE A 52 -12.25 3.53 8.62
C ILE A 52 -12.60 4.39 7.40
N PRO A 53 -13.88 4.68 7.14
CA PRO A 53 -14.28 5.52 6.01
C PRO A 53 -13.74 6.96 6.14
N HIS A 54 -13.67 7.66 5.00
CA HIS A 54 -13.18 9.03 4.86
C HIS A 54 -14.18 10.08 5.38
N ILE A 55 -14.55 10.00 6.65
CA ILE A 55 -15.50 10.93 7.29
C ILE A 55 -14.85 11.85 8.30
N ASP A 56 -15.50 12.99 8.55
CA ASP A 56 -14.92 14.08 9.34
C ASP A 56 -14.70 13.71 10.81
N THR A 57 -15.60 12.92 11.41
CA THR A 57 -15.55 12.62 12.85
C THR A 57 -16.00 11.21 13.18
N TYR A 58 -15.22 10.55 14.02
CA TYR A 58 -15.50 9.26 14.66
C TYR A 58 -14.62 9.16 15.90
N ASP A 59 -14.98 8.32 16.87
CA ASP A 59 -14.24 8.12 18.11
C ASP A 59 -13.40 6.82 18.09
N PHE A 60 -12.66 6.57 19.17
CA PHE A 60 -11.86 5.36 19.32
C PHE A 60 -12.70 4.07 19.33
N ASP A 61 -13.95 4.11 19.80
CA ASP A 61 -14.79 2.91 19.83
C ASP A 61 -15.21 2.50 18.42
N TYR A 62 -15.54 3.47 17.57
CA TYR A 62 -15.83 3.23 16.16
C TYR A 62 -14.62 2.64 15.41
N VAL A 63 -13.42 3.16 15.68
CA VAL A 63 -12.16 2.62 15.11
C VAL A 63 -12.01 1.15 15.48
N ILE A 64 -12.13 0.85 16.78
CA ILE A 64 -11.92 -0.49 17.32
C ILE A 64 -13.00 -1.47 16.83
N GLU A 65 -14.26 -1.05 16.76
CA GLU A 65 -15.34 -1.85 16.21
C GLU A 65 -15.08 -2.21 14.74
N THR A 66 -14.68 -1.23 13.93
CA THR A 66 -14.45 -1.42 12.50
C THR A 66 -13.24 -2.33 12.23
N ILE A 67 -12.13 -2.12 12.96
CA ILE A 67 -10.96 -3.02 12.93
C ILE A 67 -11.37 -4.45 13.32
N ASN A 68 -12.21 -4.61 14.34
CA ASN A 68 -12.68 -5.92 14.77
C ASN A 68 -13.57 -6.59 13.72
N VAL A 69 -14.44 -5.83 13.04
CA VAL A 69 -15.27 -6.34 11.92
C VAL A 69 -14.36 -6.85 10.79
N THR A 70 -13.39 -6.07 10.32
CA THR A 70 -12.46 -6.50 9.27
C THR A 70 -11.67 -7.74 9.72
N SER A 71 -11.13 -7.71 10.94
CA SER A 71 -10.39 -8.84 11.52
C SER A 71 -11.25 -10.11 11.58
N SER A 72 -12.53 -9.99 11.93
CA SER A 72 -13.46 -11.11 12.03
C SER A 72 -13.73 -11.77 10.67
N TYR A 73 -13.83 -10.99 9.58
CA TYR A 73 -13.98 -11.54 8.25
C TYR A 73 -12.72 -12.26 7.78
N ILE A 74 -11.54 -11.69 8.02
CA ILE A 74 -10.28 -12.36 7.70
C ILE A 74 -10.16 -13.67 8.49
N LYS A 75 -10.40 -13.67 9.81
CA LYS A 75 -10.38 -14.89 10.64
C LYS A 75 -11.42 -15.92 10.18
N LYS A 76 -12.61 -15.48 9.76
CA LYS A 76 -13.69 -16.37 9.26
C LYS A 76 -13.29 -17.12 7.99
N PHE A 77 -12.69 -16.42 7.03
CA PHE A 77 -12.40 -16.99 5.71
C PHE A 77 -10.97 -17.56 5.58
N PHE A 78 -10.05 -17.12 6.44
CA PHE A 78 -8.65 -17.58 6.50
C PHE A 78 -8.24 -17.98 7.94
N PRO A 79 -8.93 -18.96 8.57
CA PRO A 79 -8.74 -19.28 9.99
C PRO A 79 -7.36 -19.84 10.33
N GLN A 80 -6.64 -20.40 9.36
CA GLN A 80 -5.34 -21.06 9.56
C GLN A 80 -4.17 -20.26 8.99
N THR A 81 -4.43 -19.08 8.41
CA THR A 81 -3.40 -18.30 7.73
C THR A 81 -2.83 -17.24 8.67
N LYS A 82 -1.50 -17.07 8.63
CA LYS A 82 -0.85 -15.96 9.30
C LYS A 82 -1.22 -14.65 8.59
N VAL A 83 -1.64 -13.66 9.37
CA VAL A 83 -1.89 -12.30 8.87
C VAL A 83 -0.83 -11.36 9.44
N ILE A 84 -0.35 -10.44 8.62
CA ILE A 84 0.44 -9.27 9.02
C ILE A 84 -0.47 -8.05 8.91
N PRO A 85 -1.17 -7.67 10.00
CA PRO A 85 -1.96 -6.45 10.03
C PRO A 85 -1.09 -5.22 10.31
N LEU A 86 -1.42 -4.12 9.65
CA LEU A 86 -0.86 -2.80 9.91
C LEU A 86 -1.99 -1.79 10.11
N PHE A 87 -1.65 -0.70 10.76
CA PHE A 87 -2.50 0.49 10.78
C PHE A 87 -2.35 1.27 9.48
N GLY A 88 -3.48 1.72 8.95
CA GLY A 88 -3.52 2.84 8.03
C GLY A 88 -3.77 4.16 8.75
N ASN A 89 -3.62 5.27 8.04
CA ASN A 89 -3.73 6.60 8.64
C ASN A 89 -5.15 6.91 9.14
N HIS A 90 -6.17 6.25 8.58
CA HIS A 90 -7.55 6.34 9.06
C HIS A 90 -7.84 5.45 10.29
N ASP A 91 -6.93 4.57 10.70
CA ASP A 91 -7.14 3.66 11.84
C ASP A 91 -6.84 4.30 13.22
N TYR A 92 -7.13 5.60 13.36
CA TYR A 92 -6.97 6.36 14.59
C TYR A 92 -8.03 7.46 14.69
N SER A 93 -8.40 7.87 15.91
CA SER A 93 -9.34 8.98 16.13
C SER A 93 -8.69 10.12 16.93
N PRO A 94 -8.72 11.36 16.43
CA PRO A 94 -9.05 11.77 15.06
C PRO A 94 -8.12 11.13 14.02
N ALA A 95 -8.55 11.08 12.75
CA ALA A 95 -7.75 10.52 11.66
C ALA A 95 -6.32 11.05 11.66
N ASN A 96 -5.36 10.24 11.23
CA ASN A 96 -3.93 10.53 11.07
C ASN A 96 -3.14 10.75 12.37
N MET A 97 -3.77 10.96 13.53
CA MET A 97 -3.10 11.39 14.77
C MET A 97 -2.38 10.26 15.53
N PHE A 98 -1.56 9.47 14.84
CA PHE A 98 -0.78 8.38 15.45
C PHE A 98 0.37 8.93 16.31
N PRO A 99 0.37 8.78 17.64
CA PRO A 99 1.44 9.29 18.49
C PRO A 99 2.62 8.32 18.57
N ASP A 100 3.78 8.83 18.98
CA ASP A 100 5.04 8.09 19.07
C ASP A 100 5.27 7.39 20.42
N LYS A 101 4.18 7.10 21.12
CA LYS A 101 4.16 6.47 22.44
C LYS A 101 2.91 5.61 22.62
N ASN A 102 2.93 4.82 23.69
CA ASN A 102 1.79 4.00 24.06
C ASN A 102 0.52 4.83 24.27
N ASN A 103 -0.57 4.32 23.72
CA ASN A 103 -1.88 4.95 23.73
C ASN A 103 -3.00 3.88 23.64
N THR A 104 -4.24 4.34 23.77
CA THR A 104 -5.43 3.49 23.80
C THR A 104 -5.65 2.70 22.51
N ILE A 105 -5.34 3.25 21.33
CA ILE A 105 -5.48 2.52 20.06
C ILE A 105 -4.48 1.38 19.97
N TYR A 106 -3.20 1.62 20.27
CA TYR A 106 -2.20 0.55 20.22
C TYR A 106 -2.55 -0.59 21.18
N SER A 107 -2.94 -0.28 22.41
CA SER A 107 -3.30 -1.29 23.40
C SER A 107 -4.57 -2.07 23.05
N ARG A 108 -5.64 -1.39 22.59
CA ARG A 108 -6.90 -2.08 22.22
C ARG A 108 -6.75 -2.90 20.95
N THR A 109 -6.07 -2.39 19.94
CA THR A 109 -5.84 -3.13 18.69
C THR A 109 -4.89 -4.30 18.89
N TYR A 110 -3.86 -4.16 19.76
CA TYR A 110 -3.00 -5.28 20.13
C TYR A 110 -3.82 -6.48 20.65
N ASN A 111 -4.85 -6.23 21.47
CA ASN A 111 -5.71 -7.31 21.96
C ASN A 111 -6.52 -8.02 20.87
N ILE A 112 -6.87 -7.33 19.77
CA ILE A 112 -7.60 -7.93 18.62
C ILE A 112 -6.64 -8.79 17.78
N TRP A 113 -5.43 -8.29 17.60
CA TRP A 113 -4.41 -8.84 16.70
C TRP A 113 -3.35 -9.70 17.42
N LYS A 114 -3.50 -9.92 18.73
CA LYS A 114 -2.50 -10.58 19.58
C LYS A 114 -2.03 -11.92 19.02
N ASP A 115 -2.95 -12.75 18.52
CA ASP A 115 -2.64 -14.06 17.94
C ASP A 115 -1.79 -13.95 16.65
N TRP A 116 -1.91 -12.84 15.94
CA TRP A 116 -1.11 -12.54 14.75
C TRP A 116 0.20 -11.80 15.08
N ILE A 117 0.22 -10.93 16.10
CA ILE A 117 1.41 -10.14 16.43
C ILE A 117 2.39 -10.93 17.32
N GLY A 118 1.90 -11.76 18.23
CA GLY A 118 2.70 -12.46 19.22
C GLY A 118 3.01 -11.63 20.47
N ASN A 119 3.32 -12.31 21.58
CA ASN A 119 3.65 -11.69 22.87
C ASN A 119 5.03 -11.02 22.84
N GLU A 120 5.95 -11.57 22.06
CA GLU A 120 7.32 -11.07 21.88
C GLU A 120 7.37 -9.65 21.29
N ASN A 121 6.31 -9.24 20.59
CA ASN A 121 6.19 -7.95 19.95
C ASN A 121 5.37 -6.93 20.73
N GLU A 122 4.78 -7.31 21.88
CA GLU A 122 3.88 -6.45 22.66
C GLU A 122 4.52 -5.09 22.96
N LYS A 123 5.74 -5.09 23.50
CA LYS A 123 6.43 -3.85 23.89
C LYS A 123 6.65 -2.92 22.69
N THR A 124 7.06 -3.46 21.54
CA THR A 124 7.34 -2.66 20.34
C THR A 124 6.04 -2.14 19.72
N PHE A 125 5.01 -2.98 19.65
CA PHE A 125 3.70 -2.61 19.14
C PHE A 125 3.03 -1.54 20.02
N LEU A 126 3.08 -1.69 21.35
CA LEU A 126 2.57 -0.68 22.27
C LEU A 126 3.39 0.61 22.22
N ARG A 127 4.67 0.58 21.84
CA ARG A 127 5.48 1.80 21.73
C ARG A 127 5.08 2.66 20.53
N GLY A 128 4.81 2.06 19.38
CA GLY A 128 4.62 2.83 18.14
C GLY A 128 3.80 2.15 17.05
N GLY A 129 3.07 1.07 17.35
CA GLY A 129 2.24 0.35 16.37
C GLY A 129 3.02 -0.47 15.33
N TYR A 130 4.33 -0.64 15.51
CA TYR A 130 5.20 -1.41 14.61
C TYR A 130 5.78 -2.63 15.33
N TYR A 131 6.17 -3.64 14.56
CA TYR A 131 6.70 -4.91 15.08
C TYR A 131 7.46 -5.67 14.00
N LYS A 132 7.92 -6.89 14.32
CA LYS A 132 8.50 -7.80 13.33
C LYS A 132 7.85 -9.17 13.36
N TYR A 133 7.86 -9.84 12.21
CA TYR A 133 7.44 -11.24 12.09
C TYR A 133 8.53 -12.05 11.42
N MET A 134 9.00 -13.11 12.06
CA MET A 134 9.93 -14.06 11.44
C MET A 134 9.10 -15.07 10.64
N SER A 135 9.19 -15.02 9.30
CA SER A 135 8.47 -15.98 8.44
C SER A 135 9.14 -17.34 8.40
N ASP A 136 10.47 -17.36 8.53
CA ASP A 136 11.31 -18.54 8.63
C ASP A 136 12.60 -18.19 9.41
N ASP A 137 13.53 -19.14 9.53
CA ASP A 137 14.79 -18.93 10.26
C ASP A 137 15.70 -17.86 9.64
N ASN A 138 15.51 -17.52 8.36
CA ASN A 138 16.39 -16.66 7.56
C ASN A 138 15.72 -15.36 7.08
N THR A 139 14.42 -15.18 7.31
CA THR A 139 13.67 -14.03 6.80
C THR A 139 12.79 -13.40 7.86
N THR A 140 12.87 -12.07 7.96
CA THR A 140 12.05 -11.26 8.87
C THR A 140 11.31 -10.15 8.13
N TRP A 141 10.02 -10.01 8.42
CA TRP A 141 9.17 -8.91 7.98
C TRP A 141 9.22 -7.79 9.02
N LEU A 142 9.64 -6.60 8.61
CA LEU A 142 9.48 -5.36 9.37
C LEU A 142 8.12 -4.77 9.05
N CYS A 143 7.23 -4.77 10.04
CA CYS A 143 5.85 -4.32 9.92
C CYS A 143 5.77 -2.91 10.51
N LEU A 144 5.90 -1.90 9.64
CA LEU A 144 6.16 -0.52 10.04
C LEU A 144 4.88 0.30 10.17
N ASN A 145 4.82 1.13 11.20
CA ASN A 145 3.82 2.19 11.31
C ASN A 145 4.34 3.44 10.60
N THR A 146 4.17 3.51 9.29
CA THR A 146 4.59 4.67 8.48
C THR A 146 3.66 5.88 8.64
N ASN A 147 2.54 5.75 9.36
CA ASN A 147 1.68 6.87 9.73
C ASN A 147 2.40 7.88 10.65
N LEU A 148 3.42 7.43 11.38
CA LEU A 148 4.31 8.29 12.18
C LEU A 148 5.11 9.29 11.33
N TYR A 149 5.29 8.99 10.04
CA TYR A 149 6.06 9.82 9.11
C TYR A 149 5.19 10.75 8.27
N TYR A 150 3.87 10.65 8.41
CA TYR A 150 2.90 11.33 7.56
C TYR A 150 2.90 12.85 7.79
N LEU A 151 2.88 13.62 6.70
CA LEU A 151 2.82 15.09 6.71
C LEU A 151 1.59 15.61 7.42
N PHE A 152 0.49 14.86 7.35
CA PHE A 152 -0.79 15.23 7.96
C PHE A 152 -1.03 14.51 9.29
N ASN A 153 0.02 13.97 9.92
CA ASN A 153 -0.06 13.47 11.30
C ASN A 153 0.12 14.63 12.28
N ASP A 154 -1.00 15.09 12.84
CA ASP A 154 -1.05 16.21 13.78
C ASP A 154 -0.78 15.78 15.24
N ALA A 155 -0.37 14.53 15.49
CA ALA A 155 -0.01 14.11 16.84
C ALA A 155 1.27 14.81 17.33
N THR A 156 1.32 15.11 18.62
CA THR A 156 2.54 15.62 19.25
C THR A 156 3.53 14.48 19.45
N MET A 157 4.66 14.55 18.77
CA MET A 157 5.77 13.59 18.91
C MET A 157 6.74 14.03 20.00
N ASP A 158 7.08 13.09 20.90
CA ASP A 158 8.13 13.28 21.90
C ASP A 158 9.52 13.25 21.24
N ASN A 159 9.73 12.38 20.25
CA ASN A 159 10.93 12.30 19.42
C ASN A 159 10.64 12.66 17.95
N LYS A 160 10.97 13.89 17.56
CA LYS A 160 10.73 14.39 16.19
C LYS A 160 11.75 13.93 15.14
N THR A 161 12.87 13.34 15.56
CA THR A 161 13.89 12.84 14.61
C THR A 161 13.72 11.37 14.32
N ASP A 162 13.27 10.60 15.31
CA ASP A 162 12.93 9.19 15.16
C ASP A 162 11.68 8.85 15.99
N PRO A 163 10.47 9.18 15.48
CA PRO A 163 9.22 8.88 16.16
C PRO A 163 9.15 7.41 16.59
N ALA A 164 8.99 7.21 17.89
CA ALA A 164 8.89 5.92 18.55
C ALA A 164 10.15 5.04 18.42
N GLY A 165 11.27 5.58 17.98
CA GLY A 165 12.52 4.83 17.77
C GLY A 165 12.45 3.84 16.60
N GLN A 166 11.58 4.09 15.62
CA GLN A 166 11.28 3.14 14.55
C GLN A 166 12.41 3.07 13.51
N PHE A 167 13.10 4.16 13.17
CA PHE A 167 14.27 4.12 12.30
C PHE A 167 15.43 3.38 12.97
N GLN A 168 15.66 3.61 14.27
CA GLN A 168 16.65 2.82 15.01
C GLN A 168 16.29 1.34 15.00
N PHE A 169 15.02 0.99 15.24
CA PHE A 169 14.54 -0.40 15.13
C PHE A 169 14.80 -1.00 13.75
N MET A 170 14.53 -0.27 12.67
CA MET A 170 14.85 -0.73 11.30
C MET A 170 16.34 -1.00 11.14
N ARG A 171 17.19 -0.05 11.53
CA ARG A 171 18.65 -0.18 11.43
C ARG A 171 19.17 -1.36 12.24
N ASP A 172 18.65 -1.59 13.44
CA ASP A 172 19.06 -2.71 14.30
C ASP A 172 18.75 -4.06 13.64
N GLU A 173 17.53 -4.25 13.13
CA GLU A 173 17.13 -5.51 12.50
C GLU A 173 17.83 -5.73 11.14
N LEU A 174 18.02 -4.68 10.35
CA LEU A 174 18.75 -4.75 9.08
C LEU A 174 20.24 -5.06 9.28
N ASN A 175 20.90 -4.43 10.26
CA ASN A 175 22.28 -4.75 10.63
C ASN A 175 22.43 -6.19 11.13
N LYS A 176 21.48 -6.64 11.95
CA LYS A 176 21.42 -8.04 12.40
C LYS A 176 21.27 -8.99 11.21
N ALA A 177 20.38 -8.67 10.27
CA ALA A 177 20.18 -9.49 9.08
C ALA A 177 21.46 -9.56 8.23
N LYS A 178 22.12 -8.42 7.99
CA LYS A 178 23.39 -8.34 7.26
C LYS A 178 24.50 -9.16 7.91
N THR A 179 24.64 -9.07 9.24
CA THR A 179 25.65 -9.82 10.01
C THR A 179 25.41 -11.33 9.95
N LEU A 180 24.14 -11.75 9.91
CA LEU A 180 23.74 -13.16 9.90
C LEU A 180 23.44 -13.71 8.49
N ASN A 181 23.67 -12.92 7.44
CA ASN A 181 23.33 -13.26 6.05
C ASN A 181 21.86 -13.68 5.86
N LYS A 182 20.95 -12.91 6.49
CA LYS A 182 19.49 -13.08 6.47
C LYS A 182 18.81 -12.01 5.61
N SER A 183 17.57 -12.26 5.24
CA SER A 183 16.76 -11.36 4.41
C SER A 183 15.74 -10.59 5.23
N ILE A 184 15.43 -9.37 4.79
CA ILE A 184 14.38 -8.53 5.35
C ILE A 184 13.33 -8.22 4.29
N HIS A 185 12.06 -8.29 4.67
CA HIS A 185 10.95 -7.66 3.95
C HIS A 185 10.46 -6.46 4.74
N ILE A 186 9.98 -5.43 4.05
CA ILE A 186 9.38 -4.25 4.66
C ILE A 186 7.93 -4.16 4.18
N VAL A 187 7.02 -3.94 5.12
CA VAL A 187 5.63 -3.64 4.83
C VAL A 187 5.21 -2.42 5.64
N GLY A 188 4.48 -1.53 5.01
CA GLY A 188 3.95 -0.30 5.59
C GLY A 188 2.61 0.07 4.97
N HIS A 189 1.92 1.07 5.52
CA HIS A 189 0.71 1.59 4.88
C HIS A 189 1.06 2.66 3.85
N ILE A 190 1.53 3.80 4.33
CA ILE A 190 1.92 4.97 3.53
C ILE A 190 3.31 4.70 2.93
N PRO A 191 3.47 4.73 1.60
CA PRO A 191 4.77 4.58 0.96
C PRO A 191 5.59 5.88 1.01
N PRO A 192 6.94 5.80 0.97
CA PRO A 192 7.77 6.96 0.67
C PRO A 192 7.58 7.40 -0.79
N GLY A 193 8.02 8.61 -1.11
CA GLY A 193 7.85 9.23 -2.42
C GLY A 193 6.56 10.03 -2.54
N SER A 194 6.11 10.20 -3.78
CA SER A 194 4.98 11.03 -4.17
C SER A 194 3.82 10.20 -4.69
N PHE A 195 2.63 10.79 -4.64
CA PHE A 195 1.44 10.22 -5.24
C PHE A 195 1.48 10.38 -6.77
N GLU A 196 1.36 9.28 -7.51
CA GLU A 196 1.55 9.30 -8.96
C GLU A 196 0.42 10.00 -9.72
N ARG A 197 -0.79 10.06 -9.13
CA ARG A 197 -1.95 10.67 -9.77
C ARG A 197 -2.07 12.18 -9.53
N THR A 198 -1.37 12.72 -8.54
CA THR A 198 -1.45 14.15 -8.19
C THR A 198 -0.04 14.74 -8.16
N PRO A 199 0.38 15.45 -9.22
CA PRO A 199 1.67 16.12 -9.24
C PRO A 199 1.87 17.05 -8.04
N ASN A 200 3.10 17.12 -7.52
CA ASN A 200 3.47 17.90 -6.33
C ASN A 200 2.81 17.44 -5.01
N PHE A 201 2.23 16.24 -4.97
CA PHE A 201 1.62 15.69 -3.77
C PHE A 201 2.50 14.60 -3.15
N THR A 202 2.88 14.77 -1.89
CA THR A 202 3.72 13.85 -1.12
C THR A 202 3.08 13.52 0.22
N TRP A 203 3.47 12.40 0.81
CA TRP A 203 2.89 11.92 2.07
C TRP A 203 3.83 12.03 3.25
N PHE A 204 5.11 11.66 3.11
CA PHE A 204 6.05 11.72 4.21
C PHE A 204 6.57 13.14 4.43
N HIS A 205 6.86 13.48 5.69
CA HIS A 205 7.67 14.66 5.97
C HIS A 205 9.04 14.48 5.26
N PRO A 206 9.59 15.51 4.58
CA PRO A 206 10.80 15.36 3.77
C PRO A 206 11.97 14.68 4.50
N GLN A 207 12.20 15.03 5.77
CA GLN A 207 13.25 14.43 6.60
C GLN A 207 13.06 12.91 6.82
N TYR A 208 11.82 12.45 6.95
CA TYR A 208 11.53 11.02 7.15
C TYR A 208 11.58 10.26 5.83
N ASN A 209 11.19 10.89 4.72
CA ASN A 209 11.35 10.32 3.39
C ASN A 209 12.83 10.09 3.07
N GLU A 210 13.66 11.09 3.35
CA GLU A 210 15.12 11.01 3.17
C GLU A 210 15.73 9.92 4.07
N GLU A 211 15.44 9.92 5.37
CA GLU A 211 15.99 8.92 6.30
C GLU A 211 15.56 7.50 5.94
N PHE A 212 14.28 7.30 5.58
CA PHE A 212 13.79 6.00 5.13
C PHE A 212 14.55 5.51 3.89
N LEU A 213 14.72 6.37 2.87
CA LEU A 213 15.42 5.99 1.65
C LEU A 213 16.91 5.76 1.88
N ASN A 214 17.56 6.53 2.76
CA ASN A 214 18.95 6.31 3.14
C ASN A 214 19.15 4.91 3.75
N ILE A 215 18.26 4.50 4.67
CA ILE A 215 18.27 3.15 5.24
C ILE A 215 18.06 2.11 4.15
N VAL A 216 17.07 2.29 3.27
CA VAL A 216 16.80 1.33 2.18
C VAL A 216 17.98 1.19 1.22
N ILE A 217 18.66 2.29 0.89
CA ILE A 217 19.84 2.27 0.02
C ILE A 217 21.01 1.55 0.70
N GLU A 218 21.28 1.87 1.98
CA GLU A 218 22.36 1.28 2.79
C GLU A 218 22.22 -0.25 2.93
N PHE A 219 20.99 -0.74 3.06
CA PHE A 219 20.66 -2.16 3.29
C PHE A 219 19.99 -2.82 2.09
N SER A 220 20.17 -2.25 0.89
CA SER A 220 19.57 -2.72 -0.36
C SER A 220 19.93 -4.17 -0.70
N ASP A 221 21.03 -4.71 -0.18
CA ASP A 221 21.49 -6.09 -0.37
C ASP A 221 20.70 -7.14 0.43
N VAL A 222 20.18 -6.76 1.61
CA VAL A 222 19.43 -7.66 2.49
C VAL A 222 17.91 -7.48 2.37
N ILE A 223 17.45 -6.32 1.89
CA ILE A 223 16.03 -6.07 1.65
C ILE A 223 15.60 -6.81 0.38
N LYS A 224 14.58 -7.66 0.51
CA LYS A 224 14.02 -8.43 -0.61
C LYS A 224 12.73 -7.83 -1.15
N TRP A 225 11.80 -7.47 -0.26
CA TRP A 225 10.48 -6.96 -0.66
C TRP A 225 10.14 -5.69 0.09
N MET A 226 9.43 -4.80 -0.59
CA MET A 226 8.79 -3.64 0.00
C MET A 226 7.36 -3.50 -0.54
N VAL A 227 6.36 -3.59 0.35
CA VAL A 227 4.94 -3.59 -0.02
C VAL A 227 4.18 -2.54 0.78
N PHE A 228 3.37 -1.75 0.09
CA PHE A 228 2.60 -0.64 0.65
C PHE A 228 1.15 -0.59 0.14
N GLY A 229 0.34 0.28 0.75
CA GLY A 229 -1.04 0.57 0.35
C GLY A 229 -1.25 2.07 0.13
N HIS A 230 -2.23 2.63 0.86
CA HIS A 230 -2.61 4.05 0.95
C HIS A 230 -3.11 4.73 -0.34
N HIS A 231 -2.45 4.53 -1.49
CA HIS A 231 -2.81 5.25 -2.72
C HIS A 231 -4.15 4.80 -3.32
N HIS A 232 -4.62 3.60 -2.95
CA HIS A 232 -5.76 2.88 -3.54
C HIS A 232 -5.54 2.43 -5.00
N THR A 233 -4.37 2.72 -5.56
CA THR A 233 -4.01 2.46 -6.95
C THR A 233 -2.99 1.34 -7.08
N ASP A 234 -2.97 0.74 -8.25
CA ASP A 234 -1.94 -0.21 -8.64
C ASP A 234 -0.72 0.54 -9.17
N THR A 235 0.40 0.51 -8.45
CA THR A 235 1.63 1.14 -8.93
C THR A 235 2.87 0.53 -8.29
N PHE A 236 4.04 0.92 -8.80
CA PHE A 236 5.34 0.54 -8.26
C PHE A 236 6.28 1.75 -8.24
N ARG A 237 7.39 1.63 -7.53
CA ARG A 237 8.41 2.69 -7.39
C ARG A 237 9.80 2.11 -7.49
N MET A 238 10.71 2.88 -8.07
CA MET A 238 12.14 2.61 -8.06
C MET A 238 12.83 3.41 -6.94
N VAL A 239 13.83 2.81 -6.32
CA VAL A 239 14.76 3.48 -5.42
C VAL A 239 16.13 3.52 -6.10
N LEU A 240 16.69 4.72 -6.22
CA LEU A 240 17.99 4.96 -6.84
C LEU A 240 19.01 5.39 -5.78
N ASN A 241 20.23 4.86 -5.86
CA ASN A 241 21.35 5.35 -5.05
C ASN A 241 21.86 6.71 -5.55
N ASP A 242 22.89 7.27 -4.92
CA ASP A 242 23.49 8.57 -5.29
C ASP A 242 24.07 8.62 -6.71
N LYS A 243 24.41 7.46 -7.28
CA LYS A 243 24.91 7.31 -8.65
C LYS A 243 23.78 7.14 -9.68
N GLU A 244 22.53 7.31 -9.26
CA GLU A 244 21.33 7.08 -10.06
C GLU A 244 21.15 5.62 -10.55
N GLU A 245 21.76 4.67 -9.84
CA GLU A 245 21.58 3.24 -10.12
C GLU A 245 20.39 2.69 -9.34
N PRO A 246 19.50 1.91 -9.96
CA PRO A 246 18.36 1.32 -9.26
C PRO A 246 18.84 0.20 -8.33
N VAL A 247 18.55 0.34 -7.04
CA VAL A 247 19.00 -0.59 -5.99
C VAL A 247 17.86 -1.34 -5.32
N GLN A 248 16.64 -0.80 -5.39
CA GLN A 248 15.46 -1.40 -4.77
C GLN A 248 14.18 -1.01 -5.52
N MET A 249 13.09 -1.73 -5.24
CA MET A 249 11.76 -1.50 -5.81
C MET A 249 10.66 -1.69 -4.76
N MET A 250 9.57 -0.94 -4.88
CA MET A 250 8.40 -1.01 -4.00
C MET A 250 7.13 -1.26 -4.80
N PHE A 251 6.20 -2.02 -4.24
CA PHE A 251 4.89 -2.26 -4.83
C PHE A 251 3.78 -1.70 -3.96
N MET A 252 2.85 -0.98 -4.57
CA MET A 252 1.62 -0.52 -3.93
C MET A 252 0.46 -1.33 -4.50
N ALA A 253 -0.34 -1.90 -3.60
CA ALA A 253 -1.54 -2.63 -3.99
C ALA A 253 -2.75 -1.69 -4.13
N PRO A 254 -3.65 -1.92 -5.11
CA PRO A 254 -4.91 -1.21 -5.16
C PRO A 254 -5.81 -1.59 -3.98
N SER A 255 -6.84 -0.78 -3.73
CA SER A 255 -7.73 -1.00 -2.59
C SER A 255 -9.00 -1.77 -2.92
N VAL A 256 -9.66 -2.28 -1.89
CA VAL A 256 -11.05 -2.78 -1.97
C VAL A 256 -12.05 -1.61 -2.07
N THR A 257 -11.73 -0.46 -1.46
CA THR A 257 -12.63 0.69 -1.52
C THR A 257 -12.67 1.27 -2.94
N PRO A 258 -13.85 1.50 -3.51
CA PRO A 258 -13.99 2.17 -4.79
C PRO A 258 -14.04 3.70 -4.63
N TRP A 259 -13.66 4.22 -3.47
CA TRP A 259 -13.88 5.63 -3.14
C TRP A 259 -13.16 6.57 -4.11
N PHE A 260 -13.93 7.51 -4.66
CA PHE A 260 -13.43 8.60 -5.47
C PHE A 260 -12.80 9.66 -4.57
N SER A 261 -11.48 9.82 -4.69
CA SER A 261 -10.74 10.84 -3.98
C SER A 261 -10.95 12.22 -4.60
N ASN A 262 -11.16 13.23 -3.74
CA ASN A 262 -11.28 14.62 -4.15
C ASN A 262 -9.93 15.27 -4.49
N LEU A 263 -8.80 14.56 -4.30
CA LEU A 263 -7.49 15.06 -4.72
C LEU A 263 -7.44 15.19 -6.25
N PRO A 264 -6.90 16.29 -6.81
CA PRO A 264 -6.82 16.49 -8.25
C PRO A 264 -6.11 15.33 -8.96
N GLY A 265 -6.77 14.74 -9.97
CA GLY A 265 -6.24 13.60 -10.74
C GLY A 265 -6.36 12.24 -10.07
N ALA A 266 -6.69 12.16 -8.78
CA ALA A 266 -6.74 10.91 -8.03
C ALA A 266 -7.84 9.96 -8.52
N GLY A 267 -9.07 10.44 -8.68
CA GLY A 267 -10.16 9.60 -9.20
C GLY A 267 -10.51 8.41 -8.30
N SER A 268 -10.88 7.29 -8.92
CA SER A 268 -11.39 6.08 -8.27
C SER A 268 -10.70 4.82 -8.83
N ASN A 269 -11.08 3.65 -8.33
CA ASN A 269 -10.69 2.32 -8.79
C ASN A 269 -11.84 1.32 -8.65
N ASN A 270 -11.82 0.21 -9.39
CA ASN A 270 -12.63 -0.95 -9.00
C ASN A 270 -12.05 -1.60 -7.74
N PRO A 271 -12.87 -2.29 -6.92
CA PRO A 271 -12.39 -3.11 -5.82
C PRO A 271 -11.42 -4.19 -6.32
N ALA A 272 -10.26 -4.27 -5.67
CA ALA A 272 -9.21 -5.22 -6.05
C ALA A 272 -8.48 -5.81 -4.83
N PHE A 273 -7.85 -6.96 -5.05
CA PHE A 273 -6.81 -7.51 -4.19
C PHE A 273 -5.68 -8.10 -5.04
N ARG A 274 -4.54 -8.39 -4.40
CA ARG A 274 -3.34 -8.87 -5.08
C ARG A 274 -2.79 -10.15 -4.46
N ILE A 275 -2.25 -11.03 -5.29
CA ILE A 275 -1.49 -12.22 -4.93
C ILE A 275 -0.06 -12.03 -5.44
N PHE A 276 0.93 -12.29 -4.57
CA PHE A 276 2.32 -12.39 -4.97
C PHE A 276 2.69 -13.86 -5.05
N ASP A 277 3.06 -14.33 -6.24
CA ASP A 277 3.65 -15.65 -6.42
C ASP A 277 5.17 -15.54 -6.22
N TYR A 278 5.76 -16.45 -5.45
CA TYR A 278 7.17 -16.37 -5.06
C TYR A 278 7.81 -17.72 -4.79
N ASP A 279 9.13 -17.77 -4.95
CA ASP A 279 9.95 -18.92 -4.57
C ASP A 279 10.24 -18.89 -3.06
N LYS A 280 9.73 -19.89 -2.34
CA LYS A 280 9.89 -20.03 -0.87
C LYS A 280 11.33 -20.18 -0.41
N ASN A 281 12.26 -20.55 -1.28
CA ASN A 281 13.66 -20.77 -0.89
C ASN A 281 14.49 -19.49 -0.88
N ASN A 282 14.15 -18.53 -1.74
CA ASN A 282 14.98 -17.33 -1.96
C ASN A 282 14.19 -16.03 -1.97
N TRP A 283 12.87 -16.10 -1.82
CA TRP A 283 11.96 -14.97 -1.84
C TRP A 283 11.98 -14.17 -3.15
N ASN A 284 12.35 -14.77 -4.28
CA ASN A 284 12.20 -14.13 -5.57
C ASN A 284 10.72 -14.07 -5.94
N ILE A 285 10.24 -12.90 -6.38
CA ILE A 285 8.86 -12.73 -6.84
C ILE A 285 8.76 -13.33 -8.24
N ASN A 286 8.03 -14.43 -8.37
CA ASN A 286 7.81 -15.07 -9.65
C ASN A 286 6.80 -14.30 -10.50
N ASP A 287 5.72 -13.81 -9.89
CA ASP A 287 4.69 -13.01 -10.55
C ASP A 287 3.86 -12.21 -9.53
N ILE A 288 3.09 -11.23 -10.03
CA ILE A 288 2.13 -10.44 -9.25
C ILE A 288 0.80 -10.50 -10.00
N LEU A 289 -0.22 -11.05 -9.35
CA LEU A 289 -1.56 -11.23 -9.91
C LEU A 289 -2.53 -10.28 -9.22
N THR A 290 -3.21 -9.44 -9.99
CA THR A 290 -4.25 -8.55 -9.45
C THR A 290 -5.61 -9.11 -9.85
N TYR A 291 -6.49 -9.30 -8.87
CA TYR A 291 -7.88 -9.70 -9.07
C TYR A 291 -8.78 -8.52 -8.74
N SER A 292 -9.81 -8.32 -9.56
CA SER A 292 -10.76 -7.24 -9.35
C SER A 292 -12.17 -7.67 -9.73
N VAL A 293 -13.14 -6.86 -9.31
CA VAL A 293 -14.54 -7.02 -9.69
C VAL A 293 -15.06 -5.70 -10.23
N ASN A 294 -15.79 -5.75 -11.34
CA ASN A 294 -16.48 -4.55 -11.83
C ASN A 294 -17.64 -4.23 -10.88
N LEU A 295 -17.50 -3.14 -10.11
CA LEU A 295 -18.48 -2.78 -9.08
C LEU A 295 -19.88 -2.53 -9.66
N THR A 296 -19.96 -1.95 -10.85
CA THR A 296 -21.23 -1.69 -11.55
C THR A 296 -21.95 -3.01 -11.87
N GLU A 297 -21.22 -4.01 -12.36
CA GLU A 297 -21.80 -5.32 -12.66
C GLU A 297 -22.13 -6.10 -11.38
N LEU A 298 -21.29 -6.04 -10.35
CA LEU A 298 -21.56 -6.66 -9.04
C LEU A 298 -22.83 -6.11 -8.39
N ASN A 299 -23.10 -4.81 -8.56
CA ASN A 299 -24.33 -4.19 -8.07
C ASN A 299 -25.58 -4.61 -8.88
N LYS A 300 -25.44 -5.02 -10.14
CA LYS A 300 -26.54 -5.59 -10.94
C LYS A 300 -26.75 -7.08 -10.66
N ASN A 301 -25.67 -7.81 -10.42
CA ASN A 301 -25.68 -9.24 -10.16
C ASN A 301 -24.69 -9.60 -9.05
N SER A 302 -25.21 -10.06 -7.90
CA SER A 302 -24.43 -10.49 -6.73
C SER A 302 -23.52 -11.69 -7.00
N GLU A 303 -23.73 -12.42 -8.10
CA GLU A 303 -22.90 -13.55 -8.53
C GLU A 303 -21.74 -13.15 -9.44
N THR A 304 -21.58 -11.85 -9.74
CA THR A 304 -20.46 -11.36 -10.55
C THR A 304 -19.13 -11.81 -9.92
N PRO A 305 -18.29 -12.58 -10.63
CA PRO A 305 -17.07 -13.11 -10.08
C PRO A 305 -15.97 -12.05 -9.99
N TRP A 306 -15.07 -12.23 -9.04
CA TRP A 306 -13.76 -11.56 -9.06
C TRP A 306 -12.89 -12.25 -10.10
N LEU A 307 -12.41 -11.50 -11.08
CA LEU A 307 -11.66 -12.01 -12.22
C LEU A 307 -10.19 -11.59 -12.10
N LEU A 308 -9.31 -12.41 -12.66
CA LEU A 308 -7.91 -12.03 -12.85
C LEU A 308 -7.88 -10.85 -13.82
N GLU A 309 -7.47 -9.67 -13.33
CA GLU A 309 -7.35 -8.48 -14.17
C GLU A 309 -6.11 -8.57 -15.06
N TYR A 310 -4.98 -8.94 -14.45
CA TYR A 310 -3.73 -9.16 -15.17
C TYR A 310 -2.72 -9.92 -14.31
N THR A 311 -1.68 -10.43 -14.96
CA THR A 311 -0.44 -10.86 -14.27
C THR A 311 0.71 -9.97 -14.73
N PHE A 312 1.54 -9.52 -13.80
CA PHE A 312 2.58 -8.54 -14.06
C PHE A 312 3.62 -9.05 -15.07
N VAL A 313 4.01 -10.32 -14.97
CA VAL A 313 4.98 -10.95 -15.88
C VAL A 313 4.42 -11.06 -17.29
N HIS A 314 3.21 -11.60 -17.47
CA HIS A 314 2.62 -11.77 -18.79
C HIS A 314 2.29 -10.43 -19.46
N ASP A 315 1.54 -9.57 -18.77
CA ASP A 315 0.92 -8.40 -19.40
C ASP A 315 1.94 -7.29 -19.71
N TYR A 316 3.05 -7.22 -18.95
CA TYR A 316 4.18 -6.36 -19.25
C TYR A 316 5.31 -7.05 -20.03
N ASN A 317 5.15 -8.33 -20.38
CA ASN A 317 6.17 -9.13 -21.08
C ASN A 317 7.54 -9.10 -20.37
N ILE A 318 7.52 -9.32 -19.06
CA ILE A 318 8.68 -9.46 -18.19
C ILE A 318 8.99 -10.94 -18.02
N SER A 319 10.25 -11.31 -17.81
CA SER A 319 10.61 -12.70 -17.48
C SER A 319 10.51 -12.94 -15.98
N SER A 320 10.09 -14.13 -15.57
CA SER A 320 10.14 -14.54 -14.17
C SER A 320 11.56 -15.02 -13.79
N PRO A 321 12.06 -14.75 -12.56
CA PRO A 321 11.46 -13.90 -11.53
C PRO A 321 11.63 -12.40 -11.84
N ILE A 322 10.78 -11.57 -11.23
CA ILE A 322 10.81 -10.12 -11.34
C ILE A 322 12.07 -9.57 -10.66
N THR A 323 12.87 -8.81 -11.41
CA THR A 323 14.09 -8.15 -10.95
C THR A 323 14.02 -6.63 -11.10
N ILE A 324 14.81 -5.91 -10.30
CA ILE A 324 14.99 -4.45 -10.37
C ILE A 324 15.34 -4.01 -11.81
N ARG A 325 16.18 -4.79 -12.52
CA ARG A 325 16.56 -4.50 -13.91
C ARG A 325 15.36 -4.53 -14.85
N GLN A 326 14.48 -5.52 -14.70
CA GLN A 326 13.30 -5.65 -15.55
C GLN A 326 12.28 -4.55 -15.26
N ILE A 327 12.05 -4.21 -13.98
CA ILE A 327 11.16 -3.08 -13.65
C ILE A 327 11.72 -1.75 -14.17
N ASN A 328 13.03 -1.54 -14.07
CA ASN A 328 13.66 -0.35 -14.65
C ASN A 328 13.51 -0.30 -16.19
N ASN A 329 13.57 -1.44 -16.88
CA ASN A 329 13.32 -1.52 -18.32
C ASN A 329 11.84 -1.30 -18.67
N LEU A 330 10.92 -1.80 -17.85
CA LEU A 330 9.48 -1.52 -17.97
C LEU A 330 9.24 -0.01 -17.80
N LEU A 331 9.81 0.62 -16.78
CA LEU A 331 9.69 2.07 -16.56
C LEU A 331 10.17 2.87 -17.78
N LYS A 332 11.31 2.52 -18.37
CA LYS A 332 11.79 3.15 -19.62
C LYS A 332 10.80 2.97 -20.78
N SER A 333 10.11 1.83 -20.83
CA SER A 333 9.07 1.55 -21.82
C SER A 333 7.81 2.36 -21.56
N ILE A 334 7.35 2.46 -20.30
CA ILE A 334 6.25 3.32 -19.87
C ILE A 334 6.53 4.79 -20.22
N GLU A 335 7.75 5.27 -19.99
CA GLU A 335 8.18 6.64 -20.30
C GLU A 335 8.07 6.97 -21.79
N LYS A 336 8.40 6.01 -22.68
CA LYS A 336 8.56 6.25 -24.13
C LYS A 336 7.45 5.72 -25.03
N ASN A 337 6.62 4.80 -24.54
CA ASN A 337 5.61 4.11 -25.35
C ASN A 337 4.19 4.41 -24.81
N PRO A 338 3.39 5.23 -25.51
CA PRO A 338 2.03 5.58 -25.08
C PRO A 338 1.11 4.38 -24.85
N SER A 339 1.25 3.30 -25.63
CA SER A 339 0.44 2.09 -25.47
C SER A 339 0.78 1.34 -24.18
N ILE A 340 2.06 1.30 -23.79
CA ILE A 340 2.49 0.67 -22.53
C ILE A 340 2.09 1.56 -21.34
N PHE A 341 2.20 2.88 -21.48
CA PHE A 341 1.67 3.81 -20.47
C PHE A 341 0.16 3.67 -20.28
N TYR A 342 -0.61 3.59 -21.37
CA TYR A 342 -2.06 3.37 -21.31
C TYR A 342 -2.41 2.05 -20.63
N LYS A 343 -1.69 0.97 -20.93
CA LYS A 343 -1.83 -0.31 -20.23
C LYS A 343 -1.55 -0.16 -18.73
N TYR A 344 -0.49 0.56 -18.37
CA TYR A 344 -0.22 0.87 -16.95
C TYR A 344 -1.36 1.68 -16.31
N LEU A 345 -1.95 2.66 -16.99
CA LEU A 345 -3.09 3.43 -16.47
C LEU A 345 -4.33 2.55 -16.26
N GLN A 346 -4.56 1.58 -17.16
CA GLN A 346 -5.64 0.61 -17.03
C GLN A 346 -5.53 -0.14 -15.70
N TYR A 347 -4.35 -0.69 -15.38
CA TYR A 347 -4.17 -1.39 -14.11
C TYR A 347 -4.11 -0.44 -12.92
N ASN A 348 -3.47 0.73 -13.07
CA ASN A 348 -3.41 1.75 -12.01
C ASN A 348 -4.80 2.09 -11.48
N THR A 349 -5.79 2.22 -12.37
CA THR A 349 -7.21 2.49 -12.07
C THR A 349 -8.07 1.26 -11.87
N VAL A 350 -7.48 0.05 -11.94
CA VAL A 350 -8.22 -1.21 -11.86
C VAL A 350 -9.37 -1.23 -12.89
N GLY A 351 -9.09 -0.74 -14.10
CA GLY A 351 -10.04 -0.63 -15.21
C GLY A 351 -11.12 0.45 -15.05
N TRP A 352 -11.05 1.33 -14.04
CA TRP A 352 -12.04 2.38 -13.81
C TRP A 352 -11.75 3.66 -14.63
N ASP A 353 -12.68 4.03 -15.52
CA ASP A 353 -12.65 5.28 -16.31
C ASP A 353 -11.28 5.61 -16.95
N VAL A 354 -10.65 4.60 -17.57
CA VAL A 354 -9.29 4.70 -18.10
C VAL A 354 -9.19 5.77 -19.19
N LYS A 355 -8.42 6.81 -18.92
CA LYS A 355 -8.19 7.94 -19.83
C LYS A 355 -6.73 8.35 -19.82
N MET A 356 -6.22 8.81 -20.96
CA MET A 356 -4.91 9.44 -21.01
C MET A 356 -4.95 10.77 -20.23
N PRO A 357 -4.08 10.96 -19.22
CA PRO A 357 -3.99 12.22 -18.50
C PRO A 357 -3.39 13.32 -19.38
N THR A 358 -3.56 14.58 -18.98
CA THR A 358 -2.83 15.69 -19.60
C THR A 358 -1.32 15.57 -19.31
N SER A 359 -0.50 16.29 -20.08
CA SER A 359 0.98 16.24 -20.00
C SER A 359 1.51 16.35 -18.56
N MET A 360 1.03 17.31 -17.76
CA MET A 360 1.46 17.48 -16.37
C MET A 360 1.16 16.26 -15.48
N TYR A 361 -0.01 15.64 -15.63
CA TYR A 361 -0.41 14.48 -14.84
C TYR A 361 0.27 13.20 -15.33
N ARG A 362 0.53 13.08 -16.65
CA ARG A 362 1.44 12.05 -17.19
C ARG A 362 2.83 12.18 -16.56
N CYS A 363 3.35 13.41 -16.48
CA CYS A 363 4.66 13.66 -15.90
C CYS A 363 4.70 13.30 -14.40
N GLY A 364 3.64 13.66 -13.66
CA GLY A 364 3.43 13.21 -12.28
C GLY A 364 3.54 11.70 -12.12
N GLN A 365 2.87 10.95 -12.99
CA GLN A 365 2.90 9.48 -12.98
C GLN A 365 4.32 8.94 -13.16
N VAL A 366 4.98 9.33 -14.25
CA VAL A 366 6.31 8.80 -14.61
C VAL A 366 7.37 9.22 -13.58
N CYS A 367 7.35 10.49 -13.15
CA CYS A 367 8.30 10.99 -12.16
C CYS A 367 8.13 10.32 -10.80
N ALA A 368 6.89 10.08 -10.36
CA ALA A 368 6.63 9.36 -9.11
C ALA A 368 7.17 7.93 -9.18
N ILE A 369 6.91 7.18 -10.26
CA ILE A 369 7.43 5.80 -10.43
C ILE A 369 8.97 5.78 -10.39
N LYS A 370 9.61 6.77 -11.00
CA LYS A 370 11.07 6.83 -11.17
C LYS A 370 11.84 7.30 -9.94
N TYR A 371 11.27 8.22 -9.16
CA TYR A 371 11.98 8.91 -8.09
C TYR A 371 11.17 8.89 -6.79
N ALA A 372 11.58 8.05 -5.85
CA ALA A 372 11.08 8.08 -4.49
C ALA A 372 11.66 9.26 -3.67
N ASP A 373 12.82 9.81 -4.07
CA ASP A 373 13.40 10.99 -3.42
C ASP A 373 12.80 12.30 -3.97
N TYR A 374 12.51 13.24 -3.07
CA TYR A 374 11.85 14.49 -3.43
C TYR A 374 12.68 15.40 -4.33
N PRO A 375 14.00 15.60 -4.11
CA PRO A 375 14.81 16.44 -4.98
C PRO A 375 14.78 15.99 -6.45
N ARG A 376 14.95 14.70 -6.74
CA ARG A 376 14.89 14.20 -8.12
C ARG A 376 13.47 14.15 -8.65
N TYR A 377 12.47 13.87 -7.83
CA TYR A 377 11.06 13.97 -8.23
C TYR A 377 10.71 15.37 -8.73
N TYR A 378 11.02 16.42 -7.97
CA TYR A 378 10.75 17.80 -8.38
C TYR A 378 11.61 18.24 -9.57
N LYS A 379 12.86 17.79 -9.65
CA LYS A 379 13.70 18.03 -10.86
C LYS A 379 13.11 17.36 -12.10
N CYS A 380 12.50 16.18 -11.94
CA CYS A 380 11.82 15.48 -13.02
C CYS A 380 10.55 16.21 -13.47
N LEU A 381 9.73 16.66 -12.52
CA LEU A 381 8.51 17.43 -12.81
C LEU A 381 8.78 18.76 -13.51
N ASN A 382 9.85 19.44 -13.13
CA ASN A 382 10.25 20.74 -13.69
C ASN A 382 11.20 20.62 -14.88
N GLY A 383 11.49 19.39 -15.33
CA GLY A 383 12.40 19.12 -16.44
C GLY A 383 11.78 19.33 -17.82
N ASP A 384 12.59 19.10 -18.85
CA ASP A 384 12.25 19.32 -20.26
C ASP A 384 10.93 18.60 -20.68
N GLU A 385 9.97 19.39 -21.21
CA GLU A 385 8.57 19.01 -21.52
C GLU A 385 8.46 17.78 -22.42
N SER A 386 9.49 17.51 -23.23
CA SER A 386 9.56 16.34 -24.12
C SER A 386 9.36 14.98 -23.42
N ARG A 387 9.63 14.86 -22.12
CA ARG A 387 9.35 13.64 -21.33
C ARG A 387 7.87 13.50 -20.94
N CYS A 388 7.14 14.61 -20.92
CA CYS A 388 5.75 14.70 -20.50
C CYS A 388 4.77 14.64 -21.69
N ASP A 389 5.23 14.82 -22.93
CA ASP A 389 4.38 15.05 -24.12
C ASP A 389 4.19 13.86 -25.09
N TYR A 390 4.36 12.61 -24.61
CA TYR A 390 4.19 11.40 -25.43
C TYR A 390 2.77 10.81 -25.45
#